data_AF-A0A497JG01-F1
#
_entry.id   AF-A0A497JG01-F1
#
_cell.length_a   1.000
_cell.length_b   1.000
_cell.length_c   1.000
_cell.angle_alpha   90.00
_cell.angle_beta   90.00
_cell.angle_gamma   90.00
#
_symmetry.space_group_name_H-M   'P 1'
#
loop_
_entity.id
_entity.type
_entity.pdbx_description
1 polymer ?
#
loop_
_entity_poly.entity_id
_entity_poly.type
_entity_poly.pdbx_seq_one_letter_code
_entity_poly.pdbx_strand_id
1 'polypeptide(L)'
;MASRNSLLLIIKQKPGITYTALLARILGDYSNINSARAALSRTLKDLDALGLIRRKNNMLFITDKGLAMLQLEMKNKLILKLNEVILKGQAPEELVRDLSILVQRSKGDHDLLEVAKKSVSFYVSDIEKKHKALEKKIKQLSYLNSVLKKQINTLKELGFKDRVVFNKESFPKVLSTLIKKEKPEELIVTADSETLEEIAELLEASIQSNAIVVAPEKISKLLNFFEKNAKQVVIMFQDFHIRVAEHCEIIAPAKKLEFIKL
;
A
#
# COMPACT_ATOMS: atom_id res chain seq x y z
N MET A 1 -26.93 17.58 -15.92
CA MET A 1 -27.39 16.24 -15.50
C MET A 1 -26.78 15.78 -14.17
N ALA A 2 -25.46 15.87 -13.95
CA ALA A 2 -24.82 15.48 -12.68
C ALA A 2 -25.31 16.25 -11.42
N SER A 3 -25.67 17.54 -11.55
CA SER A 3 -26.17 18.37 -10.43
C SER A 3 -27.57 17.99 -9.93
N ARG A 4 -28.40 17.39 -10.78
CA ARG A 4 -29.78 17.03 -10.43
C ARG A 4 -29.82 15.85 -9.46
N ASN A 5 -28.99 14.84 -9.72
CA ASN A 5 -28.98 13.61 -8.95
C ASN A 5 -28.20 13.72 -7.66
N SER A 6 -27.14 14.54 -7.65
CA SER A 6 -26.45 14.88 -6.40
C SER A 6 -27.42 15.58 -5.43
N LEU A 7 -28.24 16.52 -5.91
CA LEU A 7 -29.26 17.19 -5.10
C LEU A 7 -30.35 16.23 -4.61
N LEU A 8 -30.87 15.34 -5.48
CA LEU A 8 -31.83 14.31 -5.07
C LEU A 8 -31.23 13.34 -4.04
N LEU A 9 -29.95 12.98 -4.16
CA LEU A 9 -29.25 12.12 -3.20
C LEU A 9 -29.11 12.80 -1.84
N ILE A 10 -28.76 14.09 -1.82
CA ILE A 10 -28.65 14.87 -0.58
C ILE A 10 -30.02 14.99 0.10
N ILE A 11 -31.09 15.25 -0.65
CA ILE A 11 -32.47 15.32 -0.12
C ILE A 11 -32.92 13.95 0.39
N LYS A 12 -32.56 12.84 -0.28
CA LYS A 12 -32.82 11.48 0.18
C LYS A 12 -32.10 11.17 1.50
N GLN A 13 -30.83 11.56 1.63
CA GLN A 13 -30.03 11.34 2.84
C GLN A 13 -30.48 12.21 4.01
N LYS A 14 -31.07 13.37 3.73
CA LYS A 14 -31.61 14.30 4.74
C LYS A 14 -33.03 14.74 4.36
N PRO A 15 -34.05 13.89 4.61
CA PRO A 15 -35.45 14.26 4.38
C PRO A 15 -35.80 15.51 5.19
N GLY A 16 -36.46 16.47 4.55
CA GLY A 16 -36.84 17.74 5.20
C GLY A 16 -35.74 18.80 5.22
N ILE A 17 -34.67 18.64 4.44
CA ILE A 17 -33.61 19.66 4.33
C ILE A 17 -34.17 20.99 3.81
N THR A 18 -33.71 22.10 4.40
CA THR A 18 -34.10 23.46 3.96
C THR A 18 -33.25 23.93 2.79
N TYR A 19 -33.76 24.91 2.04
CA TYR A 19 -33.01 25.53 0.93
C TYR A 19 -31.62 26.03 1.36
N THR A 20 -31.54 26.72 2.50
CA THR A 20 -30.28 27.28 3.02
C THR A 20 -29.29 26.19 3.41
N ALA A 21 -29.77 25.10 4.04
CA ALA A 21 -28.93 23.96 4.41
C ALA A 21 -28.44 23.17 3.18
N LEU A 22 -29.28 23.08 2.14
CA LEU A 22 -28.91 22.45 0.87
C LEU A 22 -27.90 23.31 0.09
N LEU A 23 -28.08 24.64 0.09
CA LEU A 23 -27.16 25.61 -0.52
C LEU A 23 -25.76 25.54 0.11
N ALA A 24 -25.68 25.48 1.45
CA ALA A 24 -24.41 25.37 2.16
C ALA A 24 -23.61 24.12 1.77
N ARG A 25 -24.28 23.03 1.40
CA ARG A 25 -23.65 21.76 1.02
C ARG A 25 -23.06 21.73 -0.38
N ILE A 26 -23.61 22.54 -1.29
CA ILE A 26 -23.14 22.58 -2.68
C ILE A 26 -22.23 23.77 -2.95
N LEU A 27 -22.05 24.67 -1.97
CA LEU A 27 -21.36 25.95 -2.18
C LEU A 27 -19.91 25.77 -2.61
N GLY A 28 -19.24 24.70 -2.15
CA GLY A 28 -17.87 24.36 -2.54
C GLY A 28 -17.70 23.98 -4.01
N ASP A 29 -18.78 23.64 -4.71
CA ASP A 29 -18.74 23.27 -6.14
C ASP A 29 -18.84 24.48 -7.08
N TYR A 30 -18.97 25.70 -6.54
CA TYR A 30 -19.17 26.93 -7.33
C TYR A 30 -18.21 28.03 -6.91
N SER A 31 -17.78 28.85 -7.87
CA SER A 31 -16.84 29.96 -7.65
C SER A 31 -17.43 31.11 -6.82
N ASN A 32 -18.77 31.24 -6.73
CA ASN A 32 -19.42 32.25 -5.89
C ASN A 32 -20.84 31.84 -5.48
N ILE A 33 -21.31 32.43 -4.37
CA ILE A 33 -22.60 32.13 -3.76
C ILE A 33 -23.80 32.45 -4.67
N ASN A 34 -23.70 33.48 -5.51
CA ASN A 34 -24.80 33.88 -6.40
C ASN A 34 -24.99 32.86 -7.53
N SER A 35 -23.90 32.29 -8.04
CA SER A 35 -23.92 31.21 -9.03
C SER A 35 -24.50 29.93 -8.44
N ALA A 36 -24.10 29.57 -7.21
CA ALA A 36 -24.66 28.43 -6.48
C ALA A 36 -26.16 28.60 -6.23
N ARG A 37 -26.62 29.80 -5.82
CA ARG A 37 -28.05 30.12 -5.64
C ARG A 37 -28.83 30.00 -6.94
N ALA A 38 -28.32 30.57 -8.03
CA ALA A 38 -28.98 30.51 -9.33
C ALA A 38 -29.10 29.07 -9.84
N ALA A 39 -28.03 28.27 -9.74
CA ALA A 39 -28.01 26.87 -10.15
C ALA A 39 -28.94 26.01 -9.29
N LEU A 40 -28.92 26.20 -7.97
CA LEU A 40 -29.81 25.48 -7.05
C LEU A 40 -31.27 25.82 -7.29
N SER A 41 -31.60 27.10 -7.45
CA SER A 41 -32.97 27.55 -7.69
C SER A 41 -33.54 26.97 -8.99
N ARG A 42 -32.77 27.02 -10.09
CA ARG A 42 -33.15 26.39 -11.37
C ARG A 42 -33.36 24.90 -11.20
N THR A 43 -32.40 24.20 -10.61
CA THR A 43 -32.47 22.73 -10.48
C THR A 43 -33.62 22.30 -9.57
N LEU A 44 -33.90 23.02 -8.48
CA LEU A 44 -35.04 22.74 -7.62
C LEU A 44 -36.38 23.04 -8.30
N LYS A 45 -36.46 24.08 -9.14
CA LYS A 45 -37.66 24.37 -9.94
C LYS A 45 -37.92 23.24 -10.94
N ASP A 46 -36.88 22.73 -11.59
CA ASP A 46 -36.98 21.61 -12.52
C ASP A 46 -37.38 20.30 -11.81
N LEU A 47 -36.77 20.01 -10.65
CA LEU A 47 -37.10 18.83 -9.84
C LEU A 47 -38.56 18.84 -9.35
N ASP A 48 -39.06 20.01 -8.97
CA ASP A 48 -40.44 20.21 -8.52
C ASP A 48 -41.42 20.08 -9.71
N ALA A 49 -41.11 20.69 -10.86
CA ALA A 49 -41.91 20.59 -12.08
C ALA A 49 -42.00 19.14 -12.61
N LEU A 50 -40.95 18.34 -12.45
CA LEU A 50 -40.94 16.91 -12.79
C LEU A 50 -41.65 16.03 -11.75
N GLY A 51 -42.05 16.60 -10.61
CA GLY A 51 -42.69 15.89 -9.50
C GLY A 51 -41.75 14.95 -8.74
N LEU A 52 -40.43 15.21 -8.78
CA LEU A 52 -39.39 14.38 -8.16
C LEU A 52 -39.15 14.75 -6.70
N ILE A 53 -39.53 15.97 -6.31
CA ILE A 53 -39.50 16.46 -4.94
C ILE A 53 -40.85 17.12 -4.60
N ARG A 54 -41.10 17.33 -3.31
CA ARG A 54 -42.22 18.12 -2.79
C ARG A 54 -41.72 19.08 -1.73
N ARG A 55 -42.34 20.26 -1.67
CA ARG A 55 -42.08 21.28 -0.64
C ARG A 55 -43.18 21.24 0.41
N LYS A 56 -42.80 21.17 1.69
CA LYS A 56 -43.72 21.36 2.83
C LYS A 56 -43.07 22.31 3.83
N ASN A 57 -43.68 23.46 4.08
CA ASN A 57 -43.20 24.47 5.04
C ASN A 57 -41.69 24.79 4.89
N ASN A 58 -41.26 25.12 3.67
CA ASN A 58 -39.86 25.43 3.32
C ASN A 58 -38.85 24.27 3.48
N MET A 59 -39.34 23.06 3.70
CA MET A 59 -38.55 21.83 3.73
C MET A 59 -38.75 21.01 2.44
N LEU A 60 -37.68 20.37 1.99
CA LEU A 60 -37.64 19.58 0.76
C LEU A 60 -37.70 18.08 1.07
N PHE A 61 -38.62 17.38 0.41
CA PHE A 61 -38.78 15.93 0.50
C PHE A 61 -38.70 15.32 -0.90
N ILE A 62 -38.09 14.15 -1.00
CA ILE A 62 -38.10 13.35 -2.23
C ILE A 62 -39.45 12.65 -2.37
N THR A 63 -39.99 12.56 -3.58
CA THR A 63 -41.20 11.78 -3.86
C THR A 63 -40.86 10.34 -4.23
N ASP A 64 -41.84 9.44 -4.25
CA ASP A 64 -41.66 8.07 -4.73
C ASP A 64 -41.17 8.04 -6.19
N LYS A 65 -41.66 8.99 -7.02
CA LYS A 65 -41.19 9.19 -8.40
C LYS A 65 -39.70 9.62 -8.44
N GLY A 66 -39.29 10.52 -7.55
CA GLY A 66 -37.90 10.93 -7.40
C GLY A 66 -36.98 9.81 -6.91
N LEU A 67 -37.47 8.98 -5.97
CA LEU A 67 -36.76 7.81 -5.47
C LEU A 67 -36.57 6.74 -6.57
N ALA A 68 -37.63 6.43 -7.31
CA ALA A 68 -37.57 5.47 -8.41
C ALA A 68 -36.60 5.92 -9.51
N MET A 69 -36.61 7.20 -9.86
CA MET A 69 -35.69 7.77 -10.85
C MET A 69 -34.22 7.69 -10.39
N LEU A 70 -33.95 8.05 -9.13
CA LEU A 70 -32.61 7.98 -8.56
C LEU A 70 -32.11 6.54 -8.47
N GLN A 71 -32.99 5.60 -8.12
CA GLN A 71 -32.66 4.18 -8.12
C GLN A 71 -32.34 3.68 -9.53
N LEU A 72 -33.16 3.99 -10.54
CA LEU A 72 -32.91 3.60 -11.93
C LEU A 72 -31.55 4.08 -12.43
N GLU A 73 -31.18 5.32 -12.12
CA GLU A 73 -29.90 5.89 -12.56
C GLU A 73 -28.69 5.29 -11.81
N MET A 74 -28.84 5.01 -10.51
CA MET A 74 -27.81 4.27 -9.75
C MET A 74 -27.66 2.83 -10.24
N LYS A 75 -28.76 2.16 -10.63
CA LYS A 75 -28.75 0.82 -11.23
C LYS A 75 -28.03 0.85 -12.59
N ASN A 76 -28.30 1.86 -13.42
CA ASN A 76 -27.63 2.05 -14.71
C ASN A 76 -26.14 2.33 -14.57
N LYS A 77 -25.70 3.09 -13.55
CA LYS A 77 -24.27 3.40 -13.33
C LYS A 77 -23.44 2.15 -13.01
N LEU A 78 -23.98 1.19 -12.24
CA LEU A 78 -23.30 -0.08 -11.95
C LEU A 78 -23.14 -0.92 -13.23
N ILE A 79 -24.20 -1.01 -14.03
CA ILE A 79 -24.20 -1.77 -15.28
C ILE A 79 -23.24 -1.15 -16.30
N LEU A 80 -23.25 0.18 -16.44
CA LEU A 80 -22.32 0.91 -17.31
C LEU A 80 -20.87 0.67 -16.91
N LYS A 81 -20.55 0.71 -15.61
CA LYS A 81 -19.21 0.38 -15.11
C LYS A 81 -18.80 -1.05 -15.47
N LEU A 82 -19.67 -2.03 -15.28
CA LEU A 82 -19.38 -3.42 -15.62
C LEU A 82 -19.15 -3.61 -17.12
N ASN A 83 -19.94 -2.96 -17.96
CA ASN A 83 -19.74 -2.94 -19.40
C ASN A 83 -18.35 -2.38 -19.76
N GLU A 84 -17.93 -1.29 -19.12
CA GLU A 84 -16.60 -0.72 -19.32
C GLU A 84 -15.47 -1.64 -18.83
N VAL A 85 -15.57 -2.17 -17.61
CA VAL A 85 -14.53 -3.01 -17.00
C VAL A 85 -14.28 -4.27 -17.83
N ILE A 86 -15.35 -4.93 -18.27
CA ILE A 86 -15.26 -6.20 -19.02
C ILE A 86 -14.71 -5.96 -20.43
N LEU A 87 -15.20 -4.92 -21.12
CA LEU A 87 -14.82 -4.63 -22.51
C LEU A 87 -13.47 -3.94 -22.63
N LYS A 88 -13.13 -3.01 -21.72
CA LYS A 88 -11.87 -2.23 -21.78
C LYS A 88 -10.68 -2.91 -21.09
N GLY A 89 -10.89 -4.07 -20.46
CA GLY A 89 -9.80 -4.86 -19.89
C GLY A 89 -9.16 -4.24 -18.64
N GLN A 90 -9.99 -3.70 -17.75
CA GLN A 90 -9.53 -3.16 -16.46
C GLN A 90 -9.14 -4.26 -15.45
N ALA A 91 -8.64 -3.83 -14.30
CA ALA A 91 -8.09 -4.66 -13.24
C ALA A 91 -9.09 -5.76 -12.77
N PRO A 92 -8.66 -7.03 -12.65
CA PRO A 92 -9.52 -8.14 -12.21
C PRO A 92 -10.26 -7.91 -10.89
N GLU A 93 -9.68 -7.13 -9.99
CA GLU A 93 -10.21 -6.82 -8.66
C GLU A 93 -11.49 -5.97 -8.76
N GLU A 94 -11.52 -5.00 -9.66
CA GLU A 94 -12.69 -4.15 -9.88
C GLU A 94 -13.83 -4.93 -10.52
N LEU A 95 -13.49 -5.83 -11.45
CA LEU A 95 -14.44 -6.75 -12.06
C LEU A 95 -15.11 -7.65 -11.03
N VAL A 96 -14.32 -8.30 -10.16
CA VAL A 96 -14.84 -9.20 -9.12
C VAL A 96 -15.72 -8.45 -8.13
N ARG A 97 -15.29 -7.26 -7.69
CA ARG A 97 -16.07 -6.42 -6.78
C ARG A 97 -17.42 -6.03 -7.39
N ASP A 98 -17.40 -5.47 -8.59
CA ASP A 98 -18.62 -4.90 -9.20
C ASP A 98 -19.60 -6.01 -9.63
N LEU A 99 -19.09 -7.18 -10.08
CA LEU A 99 -19.91 -8.37 -10.32
C LEU A 99 -20.53 -8.89 -9.02
N SER A 100 -19.77 -8.94 -7.93
CA SER A 100 -20.28 -9.39 -6.63
C SER A 100 -21.40 -8.48 -6.13
N ILE A 101 -21.23 -7.16 -6.27
CA ILE A 101 -22.27 -6.17 -5.92
C ILE A 101 -23.52 -6.39 -6.78
N LEU A 102 -23.37 -6.60 -8.09
CA LEU A 102 -24.51 -6.86 -8.97
C LEU A 102 -25.25 -8.13 -8.55
N VAL A 103 -24.54 -9.25 -8.38
CA VAL A 103 -25.13 -10.54 -7.99
C VAL A 103 -25.83 -10.45 -6.63
N GLN A 104 -25.20 -9.85 -5.63
CA GLN A 104 -25.79 -9.72 -4.29
C GLN A 104 -27.04 -8.85 -4.31
N ARG A 105 -27.03 -7.73 -5.01
CA ARG A 105 -28.19 -6.82 -5.07
C ARG A 105 -29.33 -7.40 -5.91
N SER A 106 -29.02 -8.05 -7.03
CA SER A 106 -30.03 -8.68 -7.89
C SER A 106 -30.79 -9.84 -7.22
N LYS A 107 -30.25 -10.44 -6.15
CA LYS A 107 -30.98 -11.44 -5.34
C LYS A 107 -32.16 -10.85 -4.56
N GLY A 108 -32.08 -9.56 -4.18
CA GLY A 108 -33.12 -8.86 -3.42
C GLY A 108 -33.89 -7.80 -4.22
N ASP A 109 -33.47 -7.49 -5.44
CA ASP A 109 -34.00 -6.42 -6.29
C ASP A 109 -34.27 -6.96 -7.71
N HIS A 110 -35.50 -7.42 -7.95
CA HIS A 110 -35.90 -8.05 -9.21
C HIS A 110 -35.85 -7.07 -10.40
N ASP A 111 -36.17 -5.80 -10.16
CA ASP A 111 -36.07 -4.76 -11.18
C ASP A 111 -34.61 -4.54 -11.61
N LEU A 112 -33.67 -4.56 -10.66
CA LEU A 112 -32.25 -4.49 -10.99
C LEU A 112 -31.82 -5.71 -11.83
N LEU A 113 -32.31 -6.91 -11.50
CA LEU A 113 -32.01 -8.10 -12.28
C LEU A 113 -32.51 -7.97 -13.73
N GLU A 114 -33.75 -7.52 -13.92
CA GLU A 114 -34.32 -7.34 -15.25
C GLU A 114 -33.62 -6.23 -16.05
N VAL A 115 -33.29 -5.11 -15.41
CA VAL A 115 -32.52 -4.03 -16.05
C VAL A 115 -31.11 -4.51 -16.41
N ALA A 116 -30.46 -5.28 -15.53
CA ALA A 116 -29.14 -5.84 -15.79
C ALA A 116 -29.16 -6.79 -16.99
N LYS A 117 -30.08 -7.76 -17.04
CA LYS A 117 -30.22 -8.69 -18.17
C LYS A 117 -30.38 -7.97 -19.52
N LYS A 118 -31.09 -6.85 -19.54
CA LYS A 118 -31.38 -6.09 -20.78
C LYS A 118 -30.29 -5.08 -21.14
N SER A 119 -29.54 -4.57 -20.16
CA SER A 119 -28.64 -3.43 -20.35
C SER A 119 -27.15 -3.79 -20.30
N VAL A 120 -26.79 -5.01 -19.90
CA VAL A 120 -25.40 -5.48 -20.00
C VAL A 120 -25.00 -5.67 -21.46
N SER A 121 -23.80 -5.23 -21.81
CA SER A 121 -23.23 -5.34 -23.16
C SER A 121 -22.15 -6.43 -23.25
N PHE A 122 -22.09 -7.31 -22.25
CA PHE A 122 -21.13 -8.41 -22.17
C PHE A 122 -21.85 -9.72 -21.90
N TYR A 123 -21.20 -10.82 -22.26
CA TYR A 123 -21.71 -12.17 -22.06
C TYR A 123 -20.97 -12.89 -20.94
N VAL A 124 -21.58 -13.92 -20.36
CA VAL A 124 -20.91 -14.81 -19.38
C VAL A 124 -19.62 -15.39 -19.97
N SER A 125 -19.62 -15.72 -21.26
CA SER A 125 -18.43 -16.18 -21.98
C SER A 125 -17.27 -15.17 -21.97
N ASP A 126 -17.54 -13.87 -21.89
CA ASP A 126 -16.50 -12.85 -21.78
C ASP A 126 -15.85 -12.88 -20.40
N ILE A 127 -16.63 -13.13 -19.35
CA ILE A 127 -16.14 -13.37 -17.99
C ILE A 127 -15.30 -14.66 -17.95
N GLU A 128 -15.75 -15.74 -18.60
CA GLU A 128 -14.98 -16.99 -18.70
C GLU A 128 -13.64 -16.80 -19.41
N LYS A 129 -13.60 -16.00 -20.48
CA LYS A 129 -12.33 -15.65 -21.16
C LYS A 129 -11.39 -14.92 -20.21
N LYS A 130 -11.89 -13.97 -19.42
CA LYS A 130 -11.09 -13.25 -18.41
C LYS A 130 -10.59 -14.22 -17.33
N HIS A 131 -11.43 -15.14 -16.86
CA HIS A 131 -11.04 -16.19 -15.91
C HIS A 131 -9.90 -17.07 -16.45
N LYS A 132 -10.04 -17.61 -17.67
CA LYS A 132 -8.98 -18.43 -18.30
C LYS A 132 -7.67 -17.67 -18.47
N ALA A 133 -7.73 -16.38 -18.84
CA ALA A 133 -6.55 -15.52 -18.93
C ALA A 133 -5.87 -15.34 -17.56
N LEU A 134 -6.66 -15.13 -16.50
CA LEU A 134 -6.17 -15.02 -15.14
C LEU A 134 -5.54 -16.32 -14.65
N GLU A 135 -6.17 -17.47 -14.87
CA GLU A 135 -5.61 -18.79 -14.53
C GLU A 135 -4.26 -19.03 -15.21
N LYS A 136 -4.14 -18.67 -16.50
CA LYS A 136 -2.87 -18.79 -17.23
C LYS A 136 -1.79 -17.91 -16.59
N LYS A 137 -2.14 -16.68 -16.22
CA LYS A 137 -1.21 -15.75 -15.54
C LYS A 137 -0.80 -16.28 -14.16
N ILE A 138 -1.73 -16.84 -13.39
CA ILE A 138 -1.45 -17.47 -12.09
C ILE A 138 -0.45 -18.60 -12.29
N LYS A 139 -0.70 -19.53 -13.22
CA LYS A 139 0.22 -20.66 -13.51
C LYS A 139 1.62 -20.18 -13.89
N GLN A 140 1.72 -19.14 -14.73
CA GLN A 140 3.00 -18.55 -15.12
C GLN A 140 3.73 -17.93 -13.92
N LEU A 141 3.04 -17.14 -13.10
CA LEU A 141 3.62 -16.51 -11.92
C LEU A 141 4.05 -17.54 -10.87
N SER A 142 3.25 -18.59 -10.66
CA SER A 142 3.62 -19.70 -9.77
C SER A 142 4.88 -20.42 -10.25
N TYR A 143 4.99 -20.67 -11.56
CA TYR A 143 6.19 -21.25 -12.14
C TYR A 143 7.41 -20.33 -11.95
N LEU A 144 7.30 -19.05 -12.31
CA LEU A 144 8.40 -18.08 -12.15
C LEU A 144 8.84 -17.96 -10.69
N ASN A 145 7.90 -17.93 -9.75
CA ASN A 145 8.20 -17.92 -8.31
C ASN A 145 8.96 -19.19 -7.90
N SER A 146 8.57 -20.37 -8.42
CA SER A 146 9.26 -21.62 -8.13
C SER A 146 10.70 -21.64 -8.69
N VAL A 147 10.90 -21.11 -9.89
CA VAL A 147 12.21 -20.97 -10.52
C VAL A 147 13.06 -19.97 -9.75
N LEU A 148 12.52 -18.80 -9.43
CA LEU A 148 13.23 -17.76 -8.68
C LEU A 148 13.67 -18.27 -7.30
N LYS A 149 12.82 -19.02 -6.59
CA LYS A 149 13.20 -19.67 -5.33
C LYS A 149 14.37 -20.63 -5.50
N LYS A 150 14.36 -21.45 -6.56
CA LYS A 150 15.49 -22.33 -6.87
C LYS A 150 16.76 -21.53 -7.16
N GLN A 151 16.67 -20.49 -7.98
CA GLN A 151 17.83 -19.64 -8.29
C GLN A 151 18.38 -18.93 -7.06
N ILE A 152 17.51 -18.42 -6.17
CA ILE A 152 17.94 -17.86 -4.88
C ILE A 152 18.74 -18.90 -4.09
N ASN A 153 18.19 -20.11 -3.91
CA ASN A 153 18.88 -21.17 -3.18
C ASN A 153 20.22 -21.56 -3.83
N THR A 154 20.26 -21.69 -5.16
CA THR A 154 21.49 -21.97 -5.89
C THR A 154 22.52 -20.86 -5.70
N LEU A 155 22.15 -19.58 -5.76
CA LEU A 155 23.06 -18.47 -5.49
C LEU A 155 23.60 -18.52 -4.05
N LYS A 156 22.76 -18.86 -3.07
CA LYS A 156 23.21 -19.09 -1.68
C LYS A 156 24.20 -20.25 -1.59
N GLU A 157 23.95 -21.34 -2.31
CA GLU A 157 24.84 -22.50 -2.37
C GLU A 157 26.19 -22.21 -3.01
N LEU A 158 26.18 -21.36 -4.05
CA LEU A 158 27.38 -20.88 -4.74
C LEU A 158 28.16 -19.81 -3.94
N GLY A 159 27.71 -19.44 -2.74
CA GLY A 159 28.41 -18.49 -1.88
C GLY A 159 28.24 -17.02 -2.25
N PHE A 160 27.19 -16.67 -3.00
CA PHE A 160 26.89 -15.25 -3.26
C PHE A 160 26.63 -14.50 -1.95
N LYS A 161 27.05 -13.23 -1.93
CA LYS A 161 26.85 -12.34 -0.78
C LYS A 161 25.38 -11.95 -0.64
N ASP A 162 24.94 -11.84 0.61
CA ASP A 162 23.64 -11.30 0.99
C ASP A 162 23.86 -10.12 1.96
N ARG A 163 22.79 -9.35 2.22
CA ARG A 163 22.84 -8.14 3.05
C ARG A 163 21.75 -8.18 4.10
N VAL A 164 22.12 -8.04 5.37
CA VAL A 164 21.19 -7.91 6.49
C VAL A 164 21.31 -6.50 7.07
N VAL A 165 20.18 -5.80 7.21
CA VAL A 165 20.11 -4.42 7.73
C VAL A 165 19.31 -4.40 9.03
N PHE A 166 19.84 -3.74 10.06
CA PHE A 166 19.23 -3.71 11.39
C PHE A 166 19.52 -2.42 12.16
N ASN A 167 18.76 -2.22 13.24
CA ASN A 167 18.90 -1.06 14.10
C ASN A 167 20.19 -1.13 14.93
N LYS A 168 20.80 0.03 15.17
CA LYS A 168 22.04 0.16 15.95
C LYS A 168 21.97 -0.46 17.35
N GLU A 169 20.82 -0.41 18.00
CA GLU A 169 20.59 -1.02 19.32
C GLU A 169 20.81 -2.54 19.32
N SER A 170 20.56 -3.21 18.19
CA SER A 170 20.79 -4.65 18.05
C SER A 170 22.25 -4.99 17.75
N PHE A 171 23.09 -4.01 17.45
CA PHE A 171 24.46 -4.22 16.98
C PHE A 171 25.35 -4.99 17.96
N PRO A 172 25.44 -4.67 19.27
CA PRO A 172 26.27 -5.42 20.20
C PRO A 172 25.87 -6.90 20.28
N LYS A 173 24.55 -7.18 20.24
CA LYS A 173 24.00 -8.54 20.25
C LYS A 173 24.32 -9.29 18.95
N VAL A 174 24.18 -8.63 17.80
CA VAL A 174 24.48 -9.23 16.50
C VAL A 174 25.98 -9.51 16.37
N LEU A 175 26.83 -8.54 16.69
CA LEU A 175 28.28 -8.68 16.61
C LEU A 175 28.80 -9.76 17.58
N SER A 176 28.30 -9.79 18.82
CA SER A 176 28.68 -10.86 19.77
C SER A 176 28.23 -12.26 19.29
N THR A 177 27.08 -12.36 18.63
CA THR A 177 26.61 -13.64 18.05
C THR A 177 27.49 -14.09 16.89
N LEU A 178 27.88 -13.16 16.00
CA LEU A 178 28.79 -13.42 14.88
C LEU A 178 30.14 -13.93 15.37
N ILE A 179 30.75 -13.22 16.33
CA ILE A 179 32.08 -13.56 16.85
C ILE A 179 32.06 -14.92 17.54
N LYS A 180 31.01 -15.24 18.30
CA LYS A 180 30.85 -16.56 18.94
C LYS A 180 30.76 -17.71 17.92
N LYS A 181 30.12 -17.48 16.78
CA LYS A 181 29.94 -18.50 15.74
C LYS A 181 31.17 -18.67 14.86
N GLU A 182 31.68 -17.57 14.32
CA GLU A 182 32.75 -17.60 13.31
C GLU A 182 34.15 -17.64 13.94
N LYS A 183 34.27 -17.29 15.23
CA LYS A 183 35.52 -17.27 16.01
C LYS A 183 36.68 -16.65 15.21
N PRO A 184 36.55 -15.37 14.80
CA PRO A 184 37.59 -14.73 14.02
C PRO A 184 38.89 -14.65 14.81
N GLU A 185 40.01 -14.92 14.14
CA GLU A 185 41.35 -14.76 14.71
C GLU A 185 41.68 -13.28 14.94
N GLU A 186 41.24 -12.40 14.04
CA GLU A 186 41.43 -10.97 14.13
C GLU A 186 40.22 -10.21 13.54
N LEU A 187 39.93 -9.03 14.08
CA LEU A 187 38.99 -8.07 13.50
C LEU A 187 39.75 -6.86 12.99
N ILE A 188 39.46 -6.42 11.77
CA ILE A 188 39.98 -5.18 11.21
C ILE A 188 38.90 -4.12 11.39
N VAL A 189 39.24 -3.05 12.10
CA VAL A 189 38.33 -1.93 12.38
C VAL A 189 38.85 -0.68 11.67
N THR A 190 37.99 -0.06 10.85
CA THR A 190 38.28 1.19 10.14
C THR A 190 37.22 2.23 10.48
N ALA A 191 37.64 3.45 10.80
CA ALA A 191 36.76 4.59 11.12
C ALA A 191 37.45 5.91 10.74
N ASP A 192 36.83 7.04 11.05
CA ASP A 192 37.49 8.35 11.04
C ASP A 192 38.62 8.41 12.08
N SER A 193 39.59 9.31 11.86
CA SER A 193 40.82 9.38 12.66
C SER A 193 40.57 9.55 14.16
N GLU A 194 39.61 10.40 14.55
CA GLU A 194 39.26 10.65 15.95
C GLU A 194 38.70 9.38 16.61
N THR A 195 37.75 8.70 15.95
CA THR A 195 37.20 7.42 16.46
C THR A 195 38.27 6.32 16.52
N LEU A 196 39.18 6.26 15.54
CA LEU A 196 40.26 5.29 15.57
C LEU A 196 41.22 5.53 16.74
N GLU A 197 41.60 6.77 17.01
CA GLU A 197 42.46 7.12 18.16
C GLU A 197 41.81 6.70 19.48
N GLU A 198 40.52 7.00 19.69
CA GLU A 198 39.77 6.57 20.87
C GLU A 198 39.75 5.03 21.04
N ILE A 199 39.54 4.30 19.95
CA ILE A 199 39.56 2.83 19.96
C ILE A 199 40.98 2.31 20.22
N ALA A 200 42.00 2.92 19.63
CA ALA A 200 43.40 2.53 19.79
C ALA A 200 43.87 2.69 21.23
N GLU A 201 43.50 3.80 21.89
CA GLU A 201 43.78 4.03 23.31
C GLU A 201 43.06 3.00 24.20
N LEU A 202 41.77 2.76 23.97
CA LEU A 202 40.98 1.80 24.76
C LEU A 202 41.54 0.37 24.67
N LEU A 203 42.04 0.01 23.50
CA LEU A 203 42.52 -1.34 23.21
C LEU A 203 44.03 -1.48 23.39
N GLU A 204 44.77 -0.41 23.71
CA GLU A 204 46.25 -0.41 23.71
C GLU A 204 46.79 -1.02 22.41
N ALA A 205 46.32 -0.51 21.28
CA ALA A 205 46.63 -1.01 19.94
C ALA A 205 47.27 0.08 19.08
N SER A 206 48.10 -0.31 18.11
CA SER A 206 48.67 0.63 17.13
C SER A 206 47.76 0.75 15.91
N ILE A 207 47.59 1.96 15.42
CA ILE A 207 46.89 2.22 14.15
C ILE A 207 47.85 1.90 13.01
N GLN A 208 47.44 1.02 12.10
CA GLN A 208 48.20 0.66 10.91
C GLN A 208 47.38 1.01 9.67
N SER A 209 47.87 1.94 8.85
CA SER A 209 47.23 2.31 7.57
C SER A 209 45.73 2.63 7.68
N ASN A 210 45.33 3.46 8.66
CA ASN A 210 43.92 3.82 8.97
C ASN A 210 43.03 2.65 9.40
N ALA A 211 43.61 1.59 9.97
CA ALA A 211 42.88 0.49 10.56
C ALA A 211 43.50 0.07 11.90
N ILE A 212 42.69 -0.59 12.73
CA ILE A 212 43.15 -1.27 13.95
C ILE A 212 42.86 -2.75 13.81
N VAL A 213 43.88 -3.57 14.05
CA VAL A 213 43.73 -5.02 14.16
C VAL A 213 43.44 -5.35 15.62
N VAL A 214 42.26 -5.91 15.87
CA VAL A 214 41.77 -6.25 17.21
C VAL A 214 41.85 -7.76 17.39
N ALA A 215 42.70 -8.19 18.31
CA ALA A 215 42.84 -9.58 18.72
C ALA A 215 41.61 -10.07 19.50
N PRO A 216 41.35 -11.40 19.56
CA PRO A 216 40.11 -11.96 20.10
C PRO A 216 39.87 -11.60 21.58
N GLU A 217 40.93 -11.46 22.36
CA GLU A 217 40.88 -11.17 23.80
C GLU A 217 40.35 -9.76 24.07
N LYS A 218 40.50 -8.85 23.11
CA LYS A 218 40.14 -7.43 23.22
C LYS A 218 38.74 -7.11 22.68
N ILE A 219 38.04 -8.09 22.11
CA ILE A 219 36.70 -7.94 21.51
C ILE A 219 35.67 -7.43 22.53
N SER A 220 35.71 -7.88 23.77
CA SER A 220 34.75 -7.47 24.81
C SER A 220 34.85 -5.97 25.12
N LYS A 221 36.07 -5.41 25.13
CA LYS A 221 36.31 -3.97 25.27
C LYS A 221 35.75 -3.20 24.07
N LEU A 222 35.93 -3.73 22.86
CA LEU A 222 35.40 -3.15 21.64
C LEU A 222 33.85 -3.13 21.61
N LEU A 223 33.20 -4.20 22.08
CA LEU A 223 31.73 -4.23 22.21
C LEU A 223 31.22 -3.15 23.17
N ASN A 224 31.87 -3.00 24.32
CA ASN A 224 31.52 -1.96 25.30
C ASN A 224 31.71 -0.54 24.75
N PHE A 225 32.69 -0.33 23.87
CA PHE A 225 32.86 0.94 23.17
C PHE A 225 31.65 1.25 22.30
N PHE A 226 31.19 0.30 21.49
CA PHE A 226 30.03 0.49 20.61
C PHE A 226 28.69 0.62 21.33
N GLU A 227 28.56 0.08 22.54
CA GLU A 227 27.40 0.32 23.40
C GLU A 227 27.30 1.76 23.90
N LYS A 228 28.46 2.42 24.09
CA LYS A 228 28.54 3.77 24.68
C LYS A 228 28.73 4.87 23.65
N ASN A 229 29.38 4.57 22.53
CA ASN A 229 29.77 5.54 21.52
C ASN A 229 29.07 5.28 20.19
N ALA A 230 28.47 6.34 19.65
CA ALA A 230 27.59 6.27 18.49
C ALA A 230 28.28 6.68 17.16
N LYS A 231 29.58 6.43 16.99
CA LYS A 231 30.32 6.85 15.79
C LYS A 231 30.23 5.83 14.63
N GLN A 232 30.55 6.26 13.40
CA GLN A 232 30.48 5.42 12.20
C GLN A 232 31.73 4.55 12.08
N VAL A 233 31.56 3.24 11.97
CA VAL A 233 32.69 2.31 11.93
C VAL A 233 32.42 1.17 10.96
N VAL A 234 33.47 0.70 10.29
CA VAL A 234 33.45 -0.52 9.47
C VAL A 234 34.32 -1.57 10.15
N ILE A 235 33.76 -2.77 10.31
CA ILE A 235 34.43 -3.94 10.88
C ILE A 235 34.50 -5.02 9.81
N MET A 236 35.69 -5.56 9.59
CA MET A 236 35.95 -6.61 8.63
C MET A 236 36.62 -7.79 9.31
N PHE A 237 36.16 -9.00 9.02
CA PHE A 237 36.87 -10.23 9.38
C PHE A 237 36.44 -11.33 8.43
N GLN A 238 37.37 -12.19 8.04
CA GLN A 238 37.12 -13.25 7.06
C GLN A 238 36.41 -12.69 5.81
N ASP A 239 35.18 -13.16 5.54
CA ASP A 239 34.30 -12.77 4.44
C ASP A 239 33.15 -11.82 4.87
N PHE A 240 33.17 -11.33 6.11
CA PHE A 240 32.21 -10.38 6.65
C PHE A 240 32.68 -8.94 6.48
N HIS A 241 31.75 -8.10 6.02
CA HIS A 241 31.88 -6.65 5.99
C HIS A 241 30.70 -6.04 6.74
N ILE A 242 30.99 -5.42 7.86
CA ILE A 242 29.99 -4.88 8.79
C ILE A 242 30.16 -3.37 8.83
N ARG A 243 29.09 -2.62 8.60
CA ARG A 243 29.09 -1.17 8.74
C ARG A 243 28.12 -0.75 9.83
N VAL A 244 28.62 0.04 10.75
CA VAL A 244 27.93 0.63 11.88
C VAL A 244 27.65 2.08 11.55
N ALA A 245 26.37 2.43 11.44
CA ALA A 245 25.89 3.79 11.22
C ALA A 245 24.51 3.94 11.93
N GLU A 246 23.67 4.87 11.48
CA GLU A 246 22.26 4.93 11.93
C GLU A 246 21.53 3.61 11.68
N HIS A 247 21.74 3.05 10.49
CA HIS A 247 21.38 1.67 10.16
C HIS A 247 22.65 0.85 10.01
N CYS A 248 22.72 -0.24 10.77
CA CYS A 248 23.82 -1.19 10.68
C CYS A 248 23.55 -2.17 9.54
N GLU A 249 24.60 -2.53 8.81
CA GLU A 249 24.54 -3.52 7.75
C GLU A 249 25.64 -4.55 7.88
N ILE A 250 25.33 -5.79 7.53
CA ILE A 250 26.28 -6.89 7.40
C ILE A 250 26.18 -7.44 5.99
N ILE A 251 27.32 -7.59 5.35
CA ILE A 251 27.48 -8.21 4.04
C ILE A 251 28.42 -9.40 4.20
N ALA A 252 27.94 -10.60 3.89
CA ALA A 252 28.72 -11.84 3.89
C ALA A 252 28.03 -12.88 2.99
N PRO A 253 28.65 -14.05 2.70
CA PRO A 253 27.98 -15.12 1.97
C PRO A 253 26.65 -15.50 2.62
N ALA A 254 25.60 -15.65 1.81
CA ALA A 254 24.23 -15.77 2.29
C ALA A 254 24.01 -16.88 3.34
N LYS A 255 24.67 -18.03 3.15
CA LYS A 255 24.64 -19.15 4.11
C LYS A 255 25.13 -18.76 5.51
N LYS A 256 26.12 -17.86 5.57
CA LYS A 256 26.66 -17.36 6.84
C LYS A 256 25.76 -16.32 7.51
N LEU A 257 24.74 -15.80 6.83
CA LEU A 257 23.81 -14.83 7.41
C LEU A 257 22.51 -15.47 7.93
N GLU A 258 22.24 -16.74 7.65
CA GLU A 258 20.96 -17.41 7.97
C GLU A 258 20.64 -17.48 9.48
N PHE A 259 21.66 -17.39 10.34
CA PHE A 259 21.47 -17.41 11.79
C PHE A 259 21.24 -16.04 12.41
N ILE A 260 21.44 -14.97 11.64
CA ILE A 260 21.14 -13.60 12.08
C ILE A 260 19.64 -13.40 11.94
N LYS A 261 18.89 -13.90 12.93
CA LYS A 261 17.48 -13.58 13.09
C LYS A 261 17.38 -12.21 13.76
N LEU A 262 16.93 -11.22 13.01
CA LEU A 262 16.52 -9.92 13.53
C LEU A 262 15.16 -10.04 14.23
#